data_AF-A0A7W0G2N0-F1
#
_entry.id   AF-A0A7W0G2N0-F1
#
_cell.length_a   1.000
_cell.length_b   1.000
_cell.length_c   1.000
_cell.angle_alpha   90.00
_cell.angle_beta   90.00
_cell.angle_gamma   90.00
#
_symmetry.space_group_name_H-M   'P 1'
#
loop_
_entity.id
_entity.type
_entity.pdbx_description
1 polymer ?
#
loop_
_entity_poly.entity_id
_entity_poly.type
_entity_poly.pdbx_seq_one_letter_code
_entity_poly.pdbx_strand_id
1 'polypeptide(L)'
;FESDRWATNWNVQSNVVRVRPLDSSPTLTGEPNLFSNPQTAFASFRSARPGEAGDRNILRYPGYVSLDAGLAKNFKLPWEGHSIQFRWDVFNVTNTQRLTDAIGFGLDQDPYLGGTPSPDFGRLTSTQKAINEPQSAGRVMQFALRYKF
;
A
#
# COMPACT_ATOMS: atom_id res chain seq x y z
N PHE A 1 -20.38 -1.75 3.44
CA PHE A 1 -20.95 -0.67 4.23
C PHE A 1 -22.37 -0.47 3.69
N GLU A 2 -23.29 -1.36 4.11
CA GLU A 2 -24.63 -1.52 3.51
C GLU A 2 -25.60 -0.50 4.11
N SER A 3 -26.84 -0.46 3.65
CA SER A 3 -27.90 0.40 4.22
C SER A 3 -28.33 0.00 5.63
N ASP A 4 -28.10 -1.24 6.07
CA ASP A 4 -28.32 -1.71 7.46
C ASP A 4 -27.11 -1.43 8.35
N ARG A 5 -26.79 -0.13 8.48
CA ARG A 5 -25.57 0.31 9.15
C ARG A 5 -25.57 0.08 10.66
N TRP A 6 -26.67 -0.35 11.27
CA TRP A 6 -26.89 -0.23 12.72
C TRP A 6 -27.30 -1.52 13.43
N ALA A 7 -26.80 -2.67 12.97
CA ALA A 7 -27.17 -3.97 13.53
C ALA A 7 -27.01 -4.08 15.06
N THR A 8 -26.06 -3.34 15.66
CA THR A 8 -25.85 -3.32 17.12
C THR A 8 -26.25 -2.02 17.83
N ASN A 9 -26.21 -0.87 17.15
CA ASN A 9 -26.49 0.44 17.75
C ASN A 9 -26.85 1.48 16.68
N TRP A 10 -27.88 2.29 16.90
CA TRP A 10 -28.28 3.38 16.00
C TRP A 10 -27.19 4.46 15.82
N ASN A 11 -26.32 4.66 16.82
CA ASN A 11 -25.31 5.72 16.79
C ASN A 11 -23.94 5.24 16.27
N VAL A 12 -23.70 3.92 16.20
CA VAL A 12 -22.40 3.37 15.81
C VAL A 12 -22.60 2.23 14.84
N GLN A 13 -21.95 2.35 13.68
CA GLN A 13 -22.13 1.41 12.60
C GLN A 13 -21.34 0.12 12.79
N SER A 14 -21.94 -1.01 12.43
CA SER A 14 -21.27 -2.31 12.47
C SER A 14 -20.31 -2.46 11.28
N ASN A 15 -19.19 -3.17 11.49
CA ASN A 15 -18.30 -3.55 10.39
C ASN A 15 -18.87 -4.75 9.64
N VAL A 16 -18.29 -5.07 8.48
CA VAL A 16 -18.61 -6.29 7.74
C VAL A 16 -18.08 -7.53 8.47
N VAL A 17 -18.74 -8.67 8.29
CA VAL A 17 -18.27 -9.96 8.83
C VAL A 17 -17.66 -10.77 7.70
N ARG A 18 -16.45 -11.28 7.92
CA ARG A 18 -15.78 -12.21 7.01
C ARG A 18 -16.32 -13.61 7.22
N VAL A 19 -16.88 -14.20 6.16
CA VAL A 19 -17.51 -15.53 6.21
C VAL A 19 -16.63 -16.64 5.68
N ARG A 20 -15.51 -16.29 5.04
CA ARG A 20 -14.48 -17.23 4.61
C ARG A 20 -13.09 -16.60 4.67
N PRO A 21 -12.01 -17.38 4.80
CA PRO A 21 -10.66 -16.87 4.66
C PRO A 21 -10.50 -16.12 3.34
N LEU A 22 -9.82 -14.97 3.40
CA LEU A 22 -9.53 -14.14 2.24
C LEU A 22 -8.14 -13.58 2.41
N ASP A 23 -7.29 -13.85 1.42
CA ASP A 23 -5.95 -13.29 1.31
C ASP A 23 -5.92 -12.29 0.15
N SER A 24 -5.06 -11.27 0.28
CA SER A 24 -4.81 -10.31 -0.78
C SER A 24 -4.12 -10.99 -1.97
N SER A 25 -4.60 -10.75 -3.19
CA SER A 25 -4.02 -11.23 -4.44
C SER A 25 -3.81 -10.05 -5.39
N PRO A 26 -2.88 -9.14 -5.08
CA PRO A 26 -2.79 -7.85 -5.75
C PRO A 26 -2.43 -7.99 -7.24
N THR A 27 -3.09 -7.20 -8.08
CA THR A 27 -2.70 -6.99 -9.48
C THR A 27 -1.88 -5.71 -9.61
N LEU A 28 -0.90 -5.70 -10.52
CA LEU A 28 0.02 -4.56 -10.72
C LEU A 28 -0.14 -3.87 -12.08
N THR A 29 -0.97 -4.43 -12.97
CA THR A 29 -1.12 -3.98 -14.36
C THR A 29 -2.55 -3.54 -14.63
N GLY A 30 -2.73 -2.60 -15.57
CA GLY A 30 -4.05 -2.07 -15.92
C GLY A 30 -4.58 -1.19 -14.79
N GLU A 31 -5.75 -1.53 -14.26
CA GLU A 31 -6.30 -0.95 -13.03
C GLU A 31 -5.90 -1.84 -11.84
N PRO A 32 -4.90 -1.42 -11.04
CA PRO A 32 -4.41 -2.27 -9.98
C PRO A 32 -5.44 -2.44 -8.86
N ASN A 33 -5.55 -3.65 -8.34
CA ASN A 33 -6.53 -4.00 -7.31
C ASN A 33 -5.87 -4.88 -6.25
N LEU A 34 -6.32 -4.81 -5.01
CA LEU A 34 -5.88 -5.67 -3.91
C LEU A 34 -6.27 -7.14 -4.13
N PHE A 35 -7.30 -7.39 -4.93
CA PHE A 35 -7.78 -8.72 -5.28
C PHE A 35 -7.83 -8.90 -6.80
N SER A 36 -7.25 -10.00 -7.27
CA SER A 36 -7.34 -10.43 -8.67
C SER A 36 -8.76 -10.73 -9.13
N ASN A 37 -9.66 -11.04 -8.20
CA ASN A 37 -11.09 -11.22 -8.46
C ASN A 37 -11.92 -10.46 -7.41
N PRO A 38 -12.27 -9.18 -7.68
CA PRO A 38 -13.04 -8.35 -6.76
C PRO A 38 -14.40 -8.94 -6.40
N GLN A 39 -15.09 -9.60 -7.34
CA GLN A 39 -16.39 -10.25 -7.08
C GLN A 39 -16.27 -11.35 -6.03
N THR A 40 -15.22 -12.17 -6.12
CA THR A 40 -14.98 -13.24 -5.15
C THR A 40 -14.56 -12.65 -3.80
N ALA A 41 -13.74 -11.62 -3.78
CA ALA A 41 -13.39 -10.94 -2.54
C ALA A 41 -14.61 -10.31 -1.85
N PHE A 42 -15.47 -9.63 -2.61
CA PHE A 42 -16.74 -9.07 -2.15
C PHE A 42 -17.65 -10.12 -1.52
N ALA A 43 -17.85 -11.25 -2.20
CA ALA A 43 -18.60 -12.39 -1.69
C ALA A 43 -17.90 -13.18 -0.55
N SER A 44 -16.79 -12.67 -0.01
CA SER A 44 -16.16 -13.21 1.22
C SER A 44 -16.61 -12.48 2.47
N PHE A 45 -17.41 -11.44 2.30
CA PHE A 45 -17.99 -10.63 3.37
C PHE A 45 -19.50 -10.73 3.35
N ARG A 46 -20.12 -10.36 4.46
CA ARG A 46 -21.54 -10.10 4.58
C ARG A 46 -21.78 -8.96 5.54
N SER A 47 -23.00 -8.47 5.58
CA SER A 47 -23.41 -7.53 6.62
C SER A 47 -23.45 -8.21 8.00
N ALA A 48 -23.14 -7.42 9.03
CA ALA A 48 -23.26 -7.86 10.41
C ALA A 48 -24.72 -8.11 10.75
N ARG A 49 -24.97 -9.19 11.49
CA ARG A 49 -26.30 -9.51 12.03
C ARG A 49 -26.50 -8.80 13.37
N PRO A 50 -27.74 -8.68 13.85
CA PRO A 50 -28.01 -8.13 15.19
C PRO A 50 -27.15 -8.82 16.25
N GLY A 51 -26.43 -8.03 17.04
CA GLY A 51 -25.47 -8.51 18.05
C GLY A 51 -24.03 -8.71 17.57
N GLU A 52 -23.76 -8.63 16.26
CA GLU A 52 -22.39 -8.69 15.72
C GLU A 52 -21.81 -7.28 15.50
N ALA A 53 -20.60 -7.05 16.01
CA ALA A 53 -19.88 -5.79 15.77
C ALA A 53 -19.16 -5.77 14.40
N GLY A 54 -19.01 -6.93 13.76
CA GLY A 54 -18.20 -7.12 12.56
C GLY A 54 -16.70 -7.26 12.84
N ASP A 55 -15.95 -7.57 11.79
CA ASP A 55 -14.52 -7.82 11.89
C ASP A 55 -13.69 -6.55 11.63
N ARG A 56 -12.51 -6.47 12.26
CA ARG A 56 -11.56 -5.35 12.09
C ARG A 56 -10.20 -5.84 11.63
N ASN A 57 -9.53 -5.02 10.82
CA ASN A 57 -8.15 -5.23 10.41
C ASN A 57 -7.89 -6.60 9.72
N ILE A 58 -8.90 -7.13 9.03
CA ILE A 58 -8.88 -8.43 8.37
C ILE A 58 -8.11 -8.46 7.06
N LEU A 59 -7.86 -7.29 6.47
CA LEU A 59 -7.09 -7.15 5.25
C LEU A 59 -5.66 -6.69 5.56
N ARG A 60 -4.74 -7.16 4.73
CA ARG A 60 -3.32 -6.78 4.75
C ARG A 60 -2.93 -6.27 3.38
N TYR A 61 -2.11 -5.22 3.37
CA TYR A 61 -1.44 -4.81 2.15
C TYR A 61 -0.37 -5.82 1.77
N PRO A 62 0.01 -5.87 0.48
CA PRO A 62 1.17 -6.63 0.04
C PRO A 62 2.41 -6.21 0.83
N GLY A 63 3.33 -7.15 1.05
CA GLY A 63 4.56 -6.88 1.78
C GLY A 63 5.37 -5.72 1.19
N TYR A 64 6.31 -5.18 1.97
CA TYR A 64 7.21 -4.09 1.58
C TYR A 64 8.69 -4.55 1.63
N VAL A 65 9.47 -4.20 0.59
CA VAL A 65 10.92 -4.33 0.54
C VAL A 65 11.50 -3.13 -0.22
N SER A 66 12.58 -2.56 0.28
CA SER A 66 13.38 -1.56 -0.43
C SER A 66 14.84 -1.95 -0.35
N LEU A 67 15.57 -1.67 -1.41
CA LEU A 67 17.01 -1.81 -1.45
C LEU A 67 17.61 -0.43 -1.68
N ASP A 68 18.43 0.01 -0.74
CA ASP A 68 19.16 1.27 -0.82
C ASP A 68 20.66 0.97 -0.91
N ALA A 69 21.38 1.76 -1.70
CA ALA A 69 22.80 1.56 -1.94
C ALA A 69 23.56 2.89 -1.97
N GLY A 70 24.79 2.87 -1.48
CA GLY A 70 25.69 4.02 -1.50
C GLY A 70 27.08 3.64 -1.97
N LEU A 71 27.67 4.47 -2.84
CA LEU A 71 29.04 4.36 -3.31
C LEU A 71 29.80 5.63 -2.94
N ALA A 72 30.96 5.47 -2.27
CA ALA A 72 31.84 6.58 -1.98
C ALA A 72 33.28 6.26 -2.37
N LYS A 73 33.96 7.24 -2.98
CA LYS A 73 35.37 7.13 -3.34
C LYS A 73 36.12 8.40 -2.98
N ASN A 74 37.25 8.21 -2.31
CA ASN A 74 38.22 9.26 -2.05
C ASN A 74 39.32 9.19 -3.11
N PHE A 75 39.56 10.32 -3.76
CA PHE A 75 40.66 10.56 -4.67
C PHE A 75 41.67 11.47 -3.97
N LYS A 76 42.89 10.96 -3.76
CA LYS A 76 43.99 11.80 -3.29
C LYS A 76 44.46 12.67 -4.44
N LEU A 77 44.57 13.98 -4.19
CA LEU A 77 45.17 14.89 -5.16
C LEU A 77 46.71 14.83 -5.03
N PRO A 78 47.45 15.13 -6.09
CA PRO A 78 48.91 14.98 -6.08
C PRO A 78 49.63 16.10 -5.31
N TRP A 79 48.91 17.11 -4.82
CA TRP A 79 49.46 18.25 -4.09
C TRP A 79 48.88 18.34 -2.67
N GLU A 80 49.74 18.76 -1.75
CA GLU A 80 49.39 19.35 -0.44
C GLU A 80 48.51 18.49 0.47
N GLY A 81 48.46 17.16 0.27
CA GLY A 81 47.63 16.27 1.09
C GLY A 81 46.12 16.42 0.82
N HIS A 82 45.73 17.18 -0.19
CA HIS A 82 44.35 17.45 -0.52
C HIS A 82 43.64 16.19 -1.04
N SER A 83 42.32 16.14 -0.87
CA SER A 83 41.51 15.04 -1.37
C SER A 83 40.12 15.49 -1.81
N ILE A 84 39.57 14.77 -2.79
CA ILE A 84 38.20 14.90 -3.23
C ILE A 84 37.46 13.60 -2.92
N GLN A 85 36.34 13.71 -2.23
CA GLN A 85 35.42 12.61 -2.00
C GLN A 85 34.20 12.78 -2.91
N PHE A 86 33.94 11.77 -3.73
CA PHE A 86 32.66 11.62 -4.43
C PHE A 86 31.78 10.63 -3.67
N ARG A 87 30.50 10.96 -3.52
CA ARG A 87 29.49 10.09 -2.93
C ARG A 87 28.25 10.08 -3.81
N TRP A 88 27.71 8.88 -4.01
CA TRP A 88 26.46 8.63 -4.73
C TRP A 88 25.60 7.71 -3.89
N ASP A 89 24.42 8.19 -3.50
CA ASP A 89 23.42 7.41 -2.77
C ASP A 89 22.18 7.21 -3.65
N VAL A 90 21.65 5.99 -3.63
CA VAL A 90 20.45 5.56 -4.37
C VAL A 90 19.47 4.93 -3.39
N PHE A 91 18.28 5.50 -3.30
CA PHE A 91 17.16 4.97 -2.53
C PHE A 91 16.16 4.31 -3.47
N ASN A 92 15.65 3.12 -3.12
CA ASN A 92 14.86 2.26 -4.00
C ASN A 92 15.62 1.94 -5.31
N VAL A 93 16.79 1.31 -5.19
CA VAL A 93 17.66 0.91 -6.31
C VAL A 93 16.90 0.12 -7.37
N THR A 94 16.07 -0.82 -6.93
CA THR A 94 15.25 -1.68 -7.79
C THR A 94 14.09 -0.95 -8.48
N ASN A 95 13.82 0.31 -8.09
CA ASN A 95 12.68 1.11 -8.54
C ASN A 95 11.35 0.33 -8.44
N THR A 96 11.20 -0.47 -7.38
CA THR A 96 10.01 -1.30 -7.18
C THR A 96 8.84 -0.43 -6.75
N GLN A 97 7.79 -0.39 -7.57
CA GLN A 97 6.56 0.32 -7.27
C GLN A 97 5.74 -0.45 -6.22
N ARG A 98 5.38 0.24 -5.15
CA ARG A 98 4.49 -0.30 -4.10
C ARG A 98 3.15 0.40 -4.23
N LEU A 99 2.08 -0.35 -4.46
CA LEU A 99 0.73 0.20 -4.57
C LEU A 99 0.04 0.17 -3.21
N THR A 100 -0.72 1.22 -2.91
CA THR A 100 -1.40 1.43 -1.62
C THR A 100 -2.73 2.17 -1.84
N ASP A 101 -3.37 2.55 -0.74
CA ASP A 101 -4.66 3.26 -0.70
C ASP A 101 -5.74 2.46 -1.44
N ALA A 102 -6.01 1.26 -0.93
CA ALA A 102 -7.11 0.43 -1.40
C ALA A 102 -8.45 1.05 -0.98
N ILE A 103 -9.36 1.22 -1.94
CA ILE A 103 -10.66 1.87 -1.74
C ILE A 103 -11.82 0.92 -2.00
N GLY A 104 -13.05 1.42 -1.81
CA GLY A 104 -14.25 0.74 -2.30
C GLY A 104 -14.74 -0.45 -1.48
N PHE A 105 -14.28 -0.65 -0.25
CA PHE A 105 -14.71 -1.78 0.61
C PHE A 105 -16.16 -1.70 1.12
N GLY A 106 -16.98 -0.80 0.57
CA GLY A 106 -18.40 -0.74 0.83
C GLY A 106 -19.16 -1.89 0.16
N LEU A 107 -19.73 -2.79 0.96
CA LEU A 107 -20.94 -3.56 0.60
C LEU A 107 -22.18 -2.65 0.59
N ASP A 108 -22.68 -2.16 -0.54
CA ASP A 108 -23.95 -1.38 -0.55
C ASP A 108 -25.20 -2.26 -0.48
N GLN A 109 -25.08 -3.51 -0.94
CA GLN A 109 -26.03 -4.59 -0.74
C GLN A 109 -25.29 -5.89 -0.34
N ASP A 110 -25.88 -6.74 0.51
CA ASP A 110 -25.27 -7.98 0.96
C ASP A 110 -24.99 -8.89 -0.24
N PRO A 111 -23.76 -9.42 -0.41
CA PRO A 111 -23.42 -10.28 -1.53
C PRO A 111 -24.31 -11.52 -1.65
N TYR A 112 -24.87 -12.00 -0.54
CA TYR A 112 -25.76 -13.17 -0.50
C TYR A 112 -27.23 -12.82 -0.75
N LEU A 113 -27.55 -11.53 -0.86
CA LEU A 113 -28.89 -11.02 -1.20
C LEU A 113 -28.91 -10.38 -2.60
N GLY A 114 -27.93 -10.70 -3.45
CA GLY A 114 -27.85 -10.21 -4.83
C GLY A 114 -27.02 -8.93 -5.01
N GLY A 115 -26.26 -8.52 -4.00
CA GLY A 115 -25.37 -7.37 -4.10
C GLY A 115 -24.21 -7.59 -5.08
N THR A 116 -23.77 -6.50 -5.71
CA THR A 116 -22.59 -6.47 -6.58
C THR A 116 -21.54 -5.51 -6.01
N PRO A 117 -20.24 -5.79 -6.16
CA PRO A 117 -19.19 -4.86 -5.74
C PRO A 117 -19.26 -3.57 -6.54
N SER A 118 -18.90 -2.48 -5.88
CA SER A 118 -18.55 -1.23 -6.57
C SER A 118 -17.41 -1.50 -7.59
N PRO A 119 -17.37 -0.78 -8.73
CA PRO A 119 -16.23 -0.85 -9.67
C PRO A 119 -14.87 -0.62 -8.99
N ASP A 120 -14.87 0.14 -7.88
CA ASP A 120 -13.67 0.48 -7.14
C ASP A 120 -13.33 -0.50 -6.00
N PHE A 121 -14.07 -1.60 -5.84
CA PHE A 121 -13.88 -2.52 -4.73
C PHE A 121 -12.47 -3.10 -4.71
N GLY A 122 -11.67 -2.71 -3.71
CA GLY A 122 -10.27 -3.11 -3.55
C GLY A 122 -9.29 -2.38 -4.48
N ARG A 123 -9.72 -1.39 -5.27
CA ARG A 123 -8.86 -0.67 -6.22
C ARG A 123 -7.74 0.06 -5.50
N LEU A 124 -6.50 -0.10 -5.95
CA LEU A 124 -5.33 0.58 -5.40
C LEU A 124 -5.13 1.90 -6.16
N THR A 125 -5.10 3.01 -5.42
CA THR A 125 -5.16 4.35 -6.03
C THR A 125 -3.88 5.16 -5.92
N SER A 126 -2.91 4.66 -5.16
CA SER A 126 -1.73 5.41 -4.81
C SER A 126 -0.49 4.54 -4.79
N THR A 127 0.65 5.20 -4.68
CA THR A 127 1.94 4.56 -4.57
C THR A 127 2.58 4.90 -3.24
N GLN A 128 3.03 3.88 -2.51
CA GLN A 128 3.60 4.06 -1.19
C GLN A 128 4.93 4.82 -1.31
N LYS A 129 4.97 5.99 -0.67
CA LYS A 129 6.20 6.77 -0.51
C LYS A 129 7.07 6.18 0.60
N ALA A 130 8.38 6.29 0.46
CA ALA A 130 9.30 5.81 1.47
C ALA A 130 9.21 6.68 2.75
N ILE A 131 9.44 6.04 3.90
CA ILE A 131 9.50 6.73 5.19
C ILE A 131 10.69 7.70 5.13
N ASN A 132 10.44 8.98 5.41
CA ASN A 132 11.39 10.11 5.30
C ASN A 132 11.69 10.62 3.87
N GLU A 133 11.02 10.12 2.84
CA GLU A 133 11.12 10.67 1.48
C GLU A 133 9.72 10.92 0.89
N PRO A 134 9.04 11.99 1.35
CA PRO A 134 7.64 12.26 0.99
C PRO A 134 7.47 12.78 -0.44
N GLN A 135 8.58 13.05 -1.17
CA GLN A 135 8.54 13.70 -2.47
C GLN A 135 8.41 12.71 -3.63
N SER A 136 8.86 11.47 -3.49
CA SER A 136 8.80 10.47 -4.56
C SER A 136 8.55 9.05 -4.04
N ALA A 137 7.63 8.34 -4.68
CA ALA A 137 7.48 6.89 -4.51
C ALA A 137 8.42 6.08 -5.42
N GLY A 138 9.12 6.77 -6.34
CA GLY A 138 10.12 6.19 -7.23
C GLY A 138 11.52 6.24 -6.65
N ARG A 139 12.48 5.75 -7.43
CA ARG A 139 13.91 5.82 -7.11
C ARG A 139 14.39 7.27 -6.98
N VAL A 140 15.17 7.54 -5.93
CA VAL A 140 15.81 8.83 -5.69
C VAL A 140 17.32 8.65 -5.69
N MET A 141 18.04 9.56 -6.35
CA MET A 141 19.50 9.56 -6.40
C MET A 141 20.05 10.89 -5.90
N GLN A 142 21.07 10.81 -5.04
CA GLN A 142 21.74 11.97 -4.50
C GLN A 142 23.24 11.87 -4.77
N PHE A 143 23.83 12.98 -5.19
CA PHE A 143 25.25 13.08 -5.49
C PHE A 143 25.87 14.17 -4.61
N ALA A 144 27.03 13.88 -4.04
CA ALA A 144 27.79 14.84 -3.27
C ALA A 144 29.26 14.80 -3.66
N LEU A 145 29.87 15.99 -3.71
CA LEU A 145 31.30 16.18 -3.89
C LEU A 145 31.82 16.98 -2.71
N ARG A 146 32.81 16.44 -2.00
CA ARG A 146 33.46 17.11 -0.88
C ARG A 146 34.94 17.27 -1.17
N TYR A 147 35.41 18.51 -1.08
CA TYR A 147 36.83 18.83 -1.09
C TYR A 147 37.36 18.90 0.34
N LYS A 148 38.56 18.37 0.58
CA LYS A 148 39.26 18.45 1.86
C LYS A 148 40.69 18.95 1.62
N PHE A 149 41.07 19.97 2.39
CA PHE A 149 42.44 20.46 2.53
C PHE A 149 43.19 19.65 3.58
#